data_AF-A0A9J6QTJ5-F1
#
_entry.id   AF-A0A9J6QTJ5-F1
#
_cell.length_a   1.000
_cell.length_b   1.000
_cell.length_c   1.000
_cell.angle_alpha   90.00
_cell.angle_beta   90.00
_cell.angle_gamma   90.00
#
_symmetry.space_group_name_H-M   'P 1'
#
loop_
_entity.id
_entity.type
_entity.pdbx_description
1 polymer ?
#
loop_
_entity_poly.entity_id
_entity_poly.type
_entity_poly.pdbx_seq_one_letter_code
_entity_poly.pdbx_strand_id
1 'polypeptide(L)' 'MSIYETIERRIKGKTEMPEELEQELIRRIAVIEEEGGVCEDLPKLDWALTVIIAALLGILPVILVACGIF' A
#
# COMPACT_ATOMS: atom_id res chain seq x y z
N MET A 1 8.58 -19.67 -8.01
CA MET A 1 9.62 -18.70 -7.58
C MET A 1 9.35 -18.44 -6.12
N SER A 2 10.37 -18.53 -5.27
CA SER A 2 10.17 -18.33 -3.82
C SER A 2 9.85 -16.86 -3.51
N ILE A 3 9.03 -16.61 -2.49
CA ILE A 3 8.75 -15.26 -1.97
C ILE A 3 10.07 -14.57 -1.61
N TYR A 4 10.99 -15.31 -0.99
CA TYR A 4 12.34 -14.85 -0.67
C TYR A 4 13.13 -14.38 -1.90
N GLU A 5 13.18 -15.16 -2.97
CA GLU A 5 13.89 -14.79 -4.21
C GLU A 5 13.31 -13.52 -4.87
N THR A 6 12.00 -13.33 -4.73
CA THR A 6 11.29 -12.16 -5.25
C THR A 6 11.67 -10.90 -4.48
N ILE A 7 11.72 -10.99 -3.16
CA ILE A 7 12.09 -9.90 -2.26
C ILE A 7 13.58 -9.59 -2.39
N GLU A 8 14.45 -10.61 -2.43
CA GLU A 8 15.89 -10.45 -2.61
C GLU A 8 16.19 -9.64 -3.88
N ARG A 9 15.61 -9.99 -5.03
CA ARG A 9 15.81 -9.22 -6.28
C ARG A 9 15.31 -7.77 -6.20
N ARG A 10 14.31 -7.49 -5.37
CA ARG A 10 13.74 -6.14 -5.24
C ARG A 10 14.59 -5.25 -4.34
N ILE A 11 15.15 -5.80 -3.27
CA ILE A 11 15.74 -5.05 -2.15
C ILE A 11 17.27 -5.05 -2.19
N LYS A 12 17.89 -6.16 -2.60
CA LYS A 12 19.35 -6.34 -2.56
C LYS A 12 20.09 -5.20 -3.28
N GLY A 13 21.05 -4.59 -2.59
CA GLY A 13 21.87 -3.48 -3.07
C GLY A 13 21.18 -2.12 -3.12
N LYS A 14 19.91 -2.00 -2.70
CA LYS A 14 19.17 -0.72 -2.69
C LYS A 14 19.07 -0.08 -1.31
N THR A 15 19.45 -0.82 -0.27
CA THR A 15 19.23 -0.38 1.11
C THR A 15 20.41 0.37 1.73
N GLU A 16 21.53 0.49 1.00
CA GLU A 16 22.78 1.10 1.46
C GLU A 16 23.29 0.55 2.82
N MET A 17 22.82 -0.64 3.19
CA MET A 17 23.15 -1.30 4.44
C MET A 17 24.27 -2.33 4.26
N PRO A 18 25.00 -2.66 5.33
CA PRO A 18 25.89 -3.82 5.37
C PRO A 18 25.17 -5.10 4.92
N GLU A 19 25.86 -5.96 4.16
CA GLU A 19 25.26 -7.19 3.59
C GLU A 19 24.58 -8.07 4.65
N GLU A 20 25.15 -8.16 5.86
CA GLU A 20 24.58 -8.93 6.96
C GLU A 20 23.20 -8.40 7.40
N LEU A 21 23.07 -7.07 7.47
CA LEU A 21 21.81 -6.42 7.84
C LEU A 21 20.79 -6.47 6.71
N GLU A 22 21.24 -6.35 5.47
CA GLU A 22 20.37 -6.46 4.29
C GLU A 22 19.80 -7.88 4.14
N GLN A 23 20.59 -8.92 4.38
CA GLN A 23 20.10 -10.31 4.37
C GLN A 23 19.07 -10.59 5.48
N GLU A 24 19.33 -10.09 6.70
CA GLU A 24 18.38 -10.21 7.81
C GLU A 24 17.07 -9.45 7.50
N LEU A 25 17.15 -8.30 6.86
CA LEU A 25 15.96 -7.57 6.40
C LEU A 25 15.16 -8.34 5.36
N ILE A 26 15.82 -8.88 4.34
CA ILE A 26 15.17 -9.70 3.31
C ILE A 26 14.48 -10.91 3.97
N ARG A 27 15.14 -11.56 4.93
CA ARG A 27 14.56 -12.68 5.67
C ARG A 27 13.30 -12.27 6.44
N ARG A 28 13.33 -11.14 7.17
CA ARG A 28 12.18 -10.67 7.95
C ARG A 28 11.02 -10.29 7.06
N ILE A 29 11.28 -9.61 5.95
CA ILE A 29 10.25 -9.20 4.99
C ILE A 29 9.62 -10.45 4.36
N ALA A 30 10.41 -11.47 4.04
CA ALA A 30 9.90 -12.74 3.51
C ALA A 30 8.95 -13.46 4.49
N VAL A 31 9.28 -13.50 5.77
CA VAL A 31 8.40 -14.07 6.81
C VAL A 31 7.10 -13.29 6.92
N ILE A 32 7.18 -11.95 6.96
CA ILE A 32 6.00 -11.08 7.03
C ILE A 32 5.08 -11.29 5.81
N GLU A 33 5.65 -11.39 4.62
CA GLU A 33 4.89 -11.55 3.38
C GLU A 33 4.30 -12.97 3.26
N GLU A 34 4.97 -13.98 3.81
CA GLU A 34 4.41 -15.34 3.98
C GLU A 34 3.26 -15.39 5.01
N GLU A 35 3.34 -14.60 6.09
CA GLU A 35 2.33 -14.53 7.15
C GLU A 35 1.09 -13.70 6.78
N GLY A 36 1.07 -13.08 5.59
CA GLY A 36 -0.07 -12.31 5.08
C GLY A 36 0.11 -10.79 5.05
N GLY A 37 1.32 -10.31 5.29
CA GLY A 37 1.67 -8.88 5.25
C GLY A 37 1.53 -8.16 6.59
N VAL A 38 2.02 -6.92 6.66
CA VAL A 38 1.93 -6.05 7.86
C VAL A 38 0.56 -5.37 7.96
N CYS A 39 -0.10 -5.17 6.83
CA CYS A 39 -1.38 -4.49 6.74
C CYS A 39 -2.42 -5.46 6.21
N GLU A 40 -3.52 -5.64 6.93
CA GLU A 40 -4.70 -6.30 6.38
C GLU A 40 -5.17 -5.51 5.15
N ASP A 41 -5.44 -6.21 4.05
CA ASP A 41 -6.06 -5.60 2.89
C ASP A 41 -7.37 -4.93 3.31
N LEU A 42 -7.49 -3.63 3.06
CA LEU A 42 -8.72 -2.91 3.35
C LEU A 42 -9.88 -3.64 2.66
N PRO A 43 -10.99 -3.96 3.37
CA PRO A 43 -12.13 -4.59 2.76
C PRO A 43 -12.55 -3.79 1.52
N LYS A 44 -12.84 -4.47 0.40
CA LYS A 44 -13.24 -3.80 -0.85
C LYS A 44 -14.42 -2.84 -0.65
N LEU A 45 -15.24 -3.12 0.36
CA LEU A 45 -16.36 -2.29 0.79
C LEU A 45 -15.91 -0.97 1.42
N ASP A 46 -14.88 -0.99 2.25
CA ASP A 46 -14.31 0.22 2.89
C ASP A 46 -13.62 1.11 1.87
N TRP A 47 -12.97 0.50 0.86
CA TRP A 47 -12.41 1.25 -0.26
C TRP A 47 -13.51 1.94 -1.09
N ALA A 48 -14.59 1.21 -1.42
CA ALA A 48 -15.73 1.78 -2.14
C ALA A 48 -16.40 2.92 -1.36
N LEU A 49 -16.58 2.76 -0.05
CA LEU A 49 -17.11 3.81 0.83
C LEU A 49 -16.22 5.04 0.84
N THR A 50 -14.89 4.86 0.92
CA THR A 50 -13.93 5.97 0.93
C THR A 50 -14.03 6.79 -0.35
N VAL A 51 -14.14 6.14 -1.51
CA VAL A 51 -14.32 6.81 -2.82
C VAL A 51 -15.65 7.57 -2.88
N ILE A 52 -16.74 6.96 -2.38
CA ILE A 52 -18.06 7.61 -2.35
C ILE A 52 -18.03 8.85 -1.46
N ILE A 53 -17.46 8.76 -0.26
CA ILE A 53 -17.35 9.89 0.67
C ILE A 53 -16.51 11.01 0.05
N ALA A 54 -15.36 10.67 -0.58
CA ALA A 54 -14.53 11.65 -1.27
C ALA A 54 -15.27 12.35 -2.42
N ALA A 55 -16.10 11.62 -3.18
CA ALA A 55 -16.91 12.18 -4.24
C ALA A 55 -18.02 13.11 -3.70
N LEU A 56 -18.72 12.69 -2.63
CA LEU A 56 -19.83 13.46 -2.04
C LEU A 56 -19.36 14.72 -1.29
N LEU A 57 -18.20 14.68 -0.63
CA LEU A 57 -17.69 15.80 0.16
C LEU A 57 -16.65 16.65 -0.56
N GLY A 58 -15.92 16.08 -1.52
CA GLY A 58 -14.89 16.80 -2.28
C GLY A 58 -15.44 17.34 -3.60
N ILE A 59 -16.00 16.46 -4.42
CA ILE A 59 -16.34 16.78 -5.82
C ILE A 59 -17.72 17.42 -5.94
N LEU A 60 -18.73 16.85 -5.26
CA LEU A 60 -20.11 17.30 -5.35
C LEU A 60 -20.30 18.77 -4.94
N PRO A 61 -19.71 19.28 -3.83
CA PRO A 61 -19.90 20.68 -3.44
C PRO A 61 -19.29 21.65 -4.45
N VAL A 62 -18.14 21.29 -5.03
CA VAL A 62 -17.48 22.10 -6.08
C VAL A 62 -18.37 22.19 -7.33
N ILE A 63 -18.99 21.08 -7.73
CA ILE A 63 -19.93 21.06 -8.86
C ILE A 63 -21.17 21.89 -8.55
N LEU A 64 -21.76 21.76 -7.36
CA LEU A 64 -22.95 22.52 -6.97
C LEU A 64 -22.71 24.04 -6.98
N VAL A 65 -21.53 24.47 -6.52
CA VAL A 65 -21.08 25.87 -6.62
C VAL A 65 -20.88 26.28 -8.09
N ALA A 66 -20.21 25.45 -8.90
CA ALA A 66 -19.98 25.74 -10.32
C ALA A 66 -21.28 25.82 -11.14
N CYS A 67 -22.30 25.04 -10.77
CA CYS A 67 -23.62 25.05 -11.40
C CYS A 67 -24.55 26.16 -10.85
N GLY A 68 -24.12 26.94 -9.86
CA GLY A 68 -24.91 28.04 -9.29
C GLY A 68 -26.16 27.59 -8.53
N ILE A 69 -26.14 26.36 -8.00
CA ILE A 69 -27.24 25.81 -7.17
C ILE A 69 -27.12 26.32 -5.73
N PHE A 70 -25.94 26.82 -5.34
CA PHE A 70 -25.62 27.47 -4.06
C PHE A 70 -25.14 28.91 -4.28
#